data_AF-A0A8H8J360-F1
#
_entry.id   AF-A0A8H8J360-F1
#
_cell.length_a   1.000
_cell.length_b   1.000
_cell.length_c   1.000
_cell.angle_alpha   90.00
_cell.angle_beta   90.00
_cell.angle_gamma   90.00
#
_symmetry.space_group_name_H-M   'P 1'
#
loop_
_entity.id
_entity.type
_entity.pdbx_description
1 polymer ?
#
loop_
_entity_poly.entity_id
_entity_poly.type
_entity_poly.pdbx_seq_one_letter_code
_entity_poly.pdbx_strand_id
1 'polypeptide(L)'
;MQKLEAQEKCDASVEALLDGLAGILPCAEAVQEAAKLKELQNTVEEIWKAIEDASRFIDDYRCRGEVVDTLGQYRGSYAQEQVNKILARLQDLKEKFDRGVRIQVLQTVDEHIQRVLLDKLKPAGLGKSAIATSICRALDNQYLLSASFFCKRDDPKCRSAQRALSSIIYGIASRHVTYASSLRKALDEDPVLSSSPLQTQLYNFILDLLSSLSSSTQDTHHFIVVDALDEYGPGADRRQLLGFLARMSKLVPWLRVVITSRPDSDIKDIFSRVNRSTFSAVDLHSYDASDNIRAFMRFRLSELVKGRLLPEGSTDELATAAKGLFIWAHTACEFVLEDLDPTEALDTILRRGQSGLSHPLDELYTLNIQASVTKQRTSDRAKAAVRKYLGAIIVRSARTPLSIPTLSRLPDEDQGENLLQATVEFLGSVLYIDHSLGDVVRVYHPSFADYMLSKNKSGEFCVDLEDLNASLASCCLKTMVVELRFNMCDLETSFLRNSEIPNLEARVAQAINEGLKYSYLYWTGHLKDAETSEHGVLLRLRLYEFARGPALIFWVEALSLIGKLWVAVSSVQELMEHYVAGQIHFPQQLWDATRLLQD
;
A
#
# COMPACT_ATOMS: atom_id res chain seq x y z
N MET A 1 48.71 0.87 -15.43
CA MET A 1 47.31 0.42 -15.27
C MET A 1 46.94 0.22 -13.82
N GLN A 2 47.40 -0.81 -13.10
CA GLN A 2 46.99 -1.07 -11.70
C GLN A 2 47.17 0.09 -10.70
N LYS A 3 48.20 0.95 -10.85
CA LYS A 3 48.38 2.14 -10.00
C LYS A 3 47.37 3.26 -10.31
N LEU A 4 46.94 3.39 -11.56
CA LEU A 4 45.96 4.38 -11.99
C LEU A 4 44.56 3.99 -11.50
N GLU A 5 44.20 2.71 -11.68
CA GLU A 5 42.92 2.15 -11.23
C GLU A 5 42.75 2.23 -9.70
N ALA A 6 43.82 1.98 -8.93
CA ALA A 6 43.77 2.08 -7.48
C ALA A 6 43.60 3.53 -6.99
N GLN A 7 44.12 4.51 -7.74
CA GLN A 7 44.01 5.92 -7.40
C GLN A 7 42.64 6.48 -7.78
N GLU A 8 42.12 6.15 -8.97
CA GLU A 8 40.75 6.47 -9.39
C GLU A 8 39.70 5.92 -8.40
N LYS A 9 39.90 4.70 -7.90
CA LYS A 9 39.00 4.08 -6.92
C LYS A 9 39.04 4.78 -5.56
N CYS A 10 40.18 5.33 -5.19
CA CYS A 10 40.37 6.08 -3.95
C CYS A 10 39.73 7.48 -4.07
N ASP A 11 39.94 8.16 -5.19
CA ASP A 11 39.32 9.46 -5.49
C ASP A 11 37.79 9.35 -5.55
N ALA A 12 37.26 8.29 -6.16
CA ALA A 12 35.83 7.99 -6.13
C ALA A 12 35.28 7.75 -4.71
N SER A 13 36.11 7.21 -3.81
CA SER A 13 35.71 6.99 -2.42
C SER A 13 35.71 8.30 -1.62
N VAL A 14 36.68 9.18 -1.84
CA VAL A 14 36.73 10.53 -1.23
C VAL A 14 35.57 11.40 -1.74
N GLU A 15 35.23 11.28 -3.02
CA GLU A 15 34.01 11.87 -3.60
C GLU A 15 32.74 11.37 -2.91
N ALA A 16 32.63 10.05 -2.66
CA ALA A 16 31.48 9.48 -1.95
C ALA A 16 31.41 9.94 -0.48
N LEU A 17 32.56 10.15 0.17
CA LEU A 17 32.63 10.73 1.51
C LEU A 17 32.12 12.17 1.53
N LEU A 18 32.55 13.00 0.56
CA LEU A 18 32.07 14.38 0.39
C LEU A 18 30.55 14.42 0.17
N ASP A 19 30.00 13.49 -0.61
CA ASP A 19 28.55 13.39 -0.83
C ASP A 19 27.79 13.00 0.42
N GLY A 20 28.32 12.02 1.18
CA GLY A 20 27.76 11.62 2.45
C GLY A 20 27.70 12.77 3.45
N LEU A 21 28.75 13.60 3.50
CA LEU A 21 28.79 14.79 4.35
C LEU A 21 27.82 15.87 3.89
N ALA A 22 27.77 16.15 2.59
CA ALA A 22 26.86 17.15 2.01
C ALA A 22 25.38 16.79 2.24
N GLY A 23 25.03 15.50 2.25
CA GLY A 23 23.68 15.03 2.58
C GLY A 23 23.29 15.14 4.06
N ILE A 24 24.27 15.11 4.97
CA ILE A 24 24.02 15.10 6.43
C ILE A 24 24.08 16.51 7.04
N LEU A 25 24.96 17.38 6.53
CA LEU A 25 25.22 18.72 7.09
C LEU A 25 23.94 19.56 7.30
N PRO A 26 23.06 19.71 6.29
CA PRO A 26 21.87 20.57 6.44
C PRO A 26 20.84 19.99 7.41
N CYS A 27 20.83 18.66 7.59
CA CYS A 27 19.95 17.97 8.53
C CYS A 27 20.42 18.18 9.97
N ALA A 28 21.73 18.06 10.21
CA ALA A 28 22.32 18.29 11.52
C ALA A 28 22.07 19.72 11.99
N GLU A 29 22.24 20.72 11.11
CA GLU A 29 21.97 22.14 11.38
C GLU A 29 20.49 22.38 11.75
N ALA A 30 19.56 21.93 10.91
CA ALA A 30 18.13 22.15 11.13
C ALA A 30 17.60 21.48 12.40
N VAL A 31 18.11 20.28 12.74
CA VAL A 31 17.67 19.55 13.93
C VAL A 31 18.37 20.04 15.19
N GLN A 32 19.58 20.59 15.11
CA GLN A 32 20.28 21.16 16.27
C GLN A 32 19.47 22.28 16.95
N GLU A 33 18.84 23.15 16.16
CA GLU A 33 18.00 24.24 16.68
C GLU A 33 16.66 23.75 17.25
N ALA A 34 16.16 22.62 16.75
CA ALA A 34 14.85 22.07 17.11
C ALA A 34 14.92 20.91 18.14
N ALA A 35 16.09 20.34 18.41
CA ALA A 35 16.26 19.17 19.26
C ALA A 35 16.00 19.47 20.75
N LYS A 36 15.00 18.80 21.32
CA LYS A 36 14.63 18.82 22.74
C LYS A 36 15.11 17.57 23.48
N LEU A 37 15.37 16.47 22.75
CA LEU A 37 15.87 15.22 23.31
C LEU A 37 17.38 15.28 23.53
N LYS A 38 17.83 14.99 24.76
CA LYS A 38 19.26 15.00 25.12
C LYS A 38 20.08 13.97 24.33
N GLU A 39 19.53 12.80 24.06
CA GLU A 39 20.18 11.78 23.22
C GLU A 39 20.29 12.20 21.76
N LEU A 40 19.28 12.90 21.22
CA LEU A 40 19.33 13.46 19.87
C LEU A 40 20.35 14.60 19.79
N GLN A 41 20.39 15.49 20.77
CA GLN A 41 21.42 16.53 20.89
C GLN A 41 22.83 15.94 20.90
N ASN A 42 23.07 14.90 21.72
CA ASN A 42 24.35 14.21 21.75
C ASN A 42 24.70 13.56 20.40
N THR A 43 23.72 12.96 19.72
CA THR A 43 23.92 12.35 18.40
C THR A 43 24.27 13.41 17.35
N VAL A 44 23.63 14.58 17.40
CA VAL A 44 23.96 15.72 16.53
C VAL A 44 25.38 16.23 16.80
N GLU A 45 25.80 16.31 18.05
CA GLU A 45 27.20 16.65 18.40
C GLU A 45 28.21 15.62 17.88
N GLU A 46 27.87 14.32 17.95
CA GLU A 46 28.72 13.26 17.40
C GLU A 46 28.80 13.30 15.87
N ILE A 47 27.71 13.69 15.20
CA ILE A 47 27.67 13.94 13.75
C ILE A 47 28.62 15.09 13.40
N TRP A 48 28.56 16.22 14.12
CA TRP A 48 29.48 17.33 13.91
C TRP A 48 30.94 16.96 14.07
N LYS A 49 31.28 16.17 15.10
CA LYS A 49 32.65 15.64 15.26
C LYS A 49 33.05 14.72 14.11
N ALA A 50 32.15 13.87 13.64
CA ALA A 50 32.43 12.98 12.50
C ALA A 50 32.62 13.77 11.19
N ILE A 51 31.87 14.86 11.00
CA ILE A 51 32.06 15.79 9.89
C ILE A 51 33.43 16.46 9.97
N GLU A 52 33.82 17.00 11.13
CA GLU A 52 35.14 17.60 11.31
C GLU A 52 36.28 16.61 11.05
N ASP A 53 36.17 15.37 11.58
CA ASP A 53 37.15 14.31 11.36
C ASP A 53 37.27 13.99 9.86
N ALA A 54 36.16 13.95 9.14
CA ALA A 54 36.10 13.70 7.71
C ALA A 54 36.69 14.87 6.90
N SER A 55 36.37 16.11 7.24
CA SER A 55 36.95 17.32 6.63
C SER A 55 38.47 17.36 6.82
N ARG A 56 38.98 17.09 8.02
CA ARG A 56 40.44 17.01 8.26
C ARG A 56 41.09 15.91 7.44
N PHE A 57 40.45 14.75 7.29
CA PHE A 57 40.94 13.68 6.44
C PHE A 57 41.01 14.10 4.97
N ILE A 58 39.96 14.77 4.46
CA ILE A 58 39.92 15.28 3.08
C ILE A 58 41.01 16.33 2.84
N ASP A 59 41.21 17.23 3.79
CA ASP A 59 42.25 18.27 3.70
C ASP A 59 43.66 17.65 3.72
N ASP A 60 43.92 16.67 4.59
CA ASP A 60 45.20 15.94 4.63
C ASP A 60 45.43 15.12 3.36
N TYR A 61 44.37 14.53 2.79
CA TYR A 61 44.40 13.82 1.51
C TYR A 61 44.76 14.77 0.36
N ARG A 62 44.12 15.95 0.28
CA ARG A 62 44.36 16.97 -0.75
C ARG A 62 45.74 17.62 -0.63
N CYS A 63 46.14 18.04 0.57
CA CYS A 63 47.42 18.74 0.80
C CYS A 63 48.64 17.85 0.53
N ARG A 64 48.53 16.53 0.76
CA ARG A 64 49.63 15.59 0.50
C ARG A 64 49.58 14.95 -0.89
N GLY A 65 48.68 15.41 -1.76
CA GLY A 65 48.65 15.09 -3.19
C GLY A 65 49.71 15.83 -3.99
N GLU A 66 50.23 16.96 -3.48
CA GLU A 66 51.22 17.79 -4.19
C GLU A 66 52.69 17.43 -3.92
N VAL A 67 53.02 16.53 -2.97
CA VAL A 67 54.40 16.46 -2.44
C VAL A 67 55.14 15.10 -2.55
N VAL A 68 54.54 13.92 -2.75
CA VAL A 68 55.35 12.66 -2.75
C VAL A 68 54.86 11.56 -3.69
N ASP A 69 55.70 11.24 -4.68
CA ASP A 69 55.43 10.35 -5.82
C ASP A 69 55.97 8.91 -5.68
N THR A 70 56.26 8.43 -4.46
CA THR A 70 57.03 7.18 -4.27
C THR A 70 56.35 6.04 -3.48
N LEU A 71 55.13 6.19 -2.94
CA LEU A 71 54.48 5.15 -2.10
C LEU A 71 52.99 4.85 -2.44
N GLY A 72 52.61 4.89 -3.73
CA GLY A 72 51.20 4.83 -4.15
C GLY A 72 50.38 3.56 -3.85
N GLN A 73 50.99 2.36 -3.75
CA GLN A 73 50.21 1.11 -3.59
C GLN A 73 49.73 0.82 -2.15
N TYR A 74 50.53 1.14 -1.13
CA TYR A 74 50.12 1.02 0.27
C TYR A 74 49.15 2.12 0.70
N ARG A 75 49.16 3.27 -0.01
CA ARG A 75 48.38 4.46 0.32
C ARG A 75 46.92 4.37 -0.14
N GLY A 76 46.65 3.81 -1.33
CA GLY A 76 45.29 3.61 -1.83
C GLY A 76 44.45 2.67 -0.97
N SER A 77 45.04 1.55 -0.51
CA SER A 77 44.35 0.61 0.38
C SER A 77 44.06 1.21 1.77
N TYR A 78 45.03 1.91 2.37
CA TYR A 78 44.88 2.53 3.68
C TYR A 78 43.88 3.69 3.66
N ALA A 79 43.95 4.57 2.66
CA ALA A 79 43.02 5.68 2.52
C ALA A 79 41.59 5.18 2.26
N GLN A 80 41.43 4.13 1.44
CA GLN A 80 40.13 3.54 1.18
C GLN A 80 39.53 2.84 2.41
N GLU A 81 40.35 2.18 3.22
CA GLU A 81 39.92 1.60 4.50
C GLU A 81 39.47 2.68 5.50
N GLN A 82 40.19 3.81 5.57
CA GLN A 82 39.79 4.94 6.41
C GLN A 82 38.50 5.60 5.91
N VAL A 83 38.34 5.81 4.60
CA VAL A 83 37.10 6.34 4.02
C VAL A 83 35.92 5.44 4.33
N ASN A 84 36.05 4.12 4.12
CA ASN A 84 34.99 3.16 4.43
C ASN A 84 34.63 3.18 5.92
N LYS A 85 35.61 3.34 6.81
CA LYS A 85 35.39 3.45 8.25
C LYS A 85 34.64 4.73 8.63
N ILE A 86 34.97 5.86 8.01
CA ILE A 86 34.26 7.12 8.25
C ILE A 86 32.84 7.03 7.67
N LEU A 87 32.66 6.47 6.47
CA LEU A 87 31.34 6.25 5.86
C LEU A 87 30.46 5.35 6.74
N ALA A 88 30.99 4.23 7.23
CA ALA A 88 30.25 3.34 8.12
C ALA A 88 29.84 4.05 9.43
N ARG A 89 30.74 4.88 10.00
CA ARG A 89 30.44 5.69 11.19
C ARG A 89 29.36 6.74 10.90
N LEU A 90 29.42 7.43 9.75
CA LEU A 90 28.40 8.40 9.33
C LEU A 90 27.05 7.74 9.06
N GLN A 91 27.03 6.54 8.49
CA GLN A 91 25.80 5.76 8.30
C GLN A 91 25.17 5.35 9.64
N ASP A 92 25.96 4.84 10.59
CA ASP A 92 25.48 4.50 11.94
C ASP A 92 24.95 5.74 12.68
N LEU A 93 25.65 6.87 12.59
CA LEU A 93 25.20 8.13 13.18
C LEU A 93 23.94 8.67 12.51
N LYS A 94 23.81 8.54 11.19
CA LYS A 94 22.60 8.89 10.44
C LYS A 94 21.41 8.06 10.90
N GLU A 95 21.60 6.75 11.08
CA GLU A 95 20.53 5.87 11.57
C GLU A 95 20.10 6.23 13.00
N LYS A 96 21.06 6.54 13.89
CA LYS A 96 20.80 7.04 15.24
C LYS A 96 20.08 8.39 15.23
N PHE A 97 20.45 9.28 14.31
CA PHE A 97 19.83 10.59 14.14
C PHE A 97 18.38 10.47 13.66
N ASP A 98 18.14 9.69 12.60
CA ASP A 98 16.78 9.40 12.11
C ASP A 98 15.92 8.79 13.22
N ARG A 99 16.51 7.90 14.02
CA ARG A 99 15.86 7.33 15.20
C ARG A 99 15.55 8.39 16.26
N GLY A 100 16.49 9.28 16.58
CA GLY A 100 16.30 10.33 17.57
C GLY A 100 15.26 11.37 17.15
N VAL A 101 15.25 11.79 15.88
CA VAL A 101 14.21 12.67 15.32
C VAL A 101 12.84 12.00 15.42
N ARG A 102 12.75 10.71 15.06
CA ARG A 102 11.51 9.93 15.25
C ARG A 102 11.09 9.89 16.72
N ILE A 103 12.01 9.65 17.66
CA ILE A 103 11.70 9.60 19.10
C ILE A 103 11.26 10.98 19.63
N GLN A 104 11.82 12.09 19.14
CA GLN A 104 11.39 13.42 19.56
C GLN A 104 9.98 13.76 19.07
N VAL A 105 9.68 13.40 17.82
CA VAL A 105 8.32 13.46 17.28
C VAL A 105 7.42 12.58 18.15
N LEU A 106 7.88 11.39 18.54
CA LEU A 106 7.15 10.49 19.43
C LEU A 106 6.92 11.07 20.83
N GLN A 107 7.85 11.78 21.45
CA GLN A 107 7.63 12.43 22.76
C GLN A 107 6.63 13.59 22.70
N THR A 108 6.68 14.36 21.61
CA THR A 108 5.67 15.40 21.32
C THR A 108 4.29 14.78 21.12
N VAL A 109 4.27 13.57 20.55
CA VAL A 109 3.08 12.73 20.39
C VAL A 109 2.74 12.00 21.71
N ASP A 110 3.68 11.69 22.60
CA ASP A 110 3.51 10.96 23.87
C ASP A 110 2.74 11.80 24.91
N GLU A 111 3.00 13.11 24.95
CA GLU A 111 2.18 14.09 25.67
C GLU A 111 0.71 14.09 25.19
N HIS A 112 0.46 13.68 23.93
CA HIS A 112 -0.86 13.55 23.33
C HIS A 112 -1.42 12.09 23.34
N ILE A 113 -0.57 11.05 23.35
CA ILE A 113 -0.92 9.61 23.31
C ILE A 113 -1.73 9.21 24.54
N GLN A 114 -1.57 9.91 25.66
CA GLN A 114 -2.34 9.62 26.87
C GLN A 114 -3.86 9.68 26.67
N ARG A 115 -4.40 10.21 25.55
CA ARG A 115 -5.85 10.28 25.31
C ARG A 115 -6.36 9.90 23.92
N VAL A 116 -5.53 9.54 22.94
CA VAL A 116 -5.91 9.67 21.52
C VAL A 116 -6.43 8.40 20.81
N LEU A 117 -7.58 8.57 20.16
CA LEU A 117 -8.22 7.76 19.10
C LEU A 117 -8.38 8.70 17.88
N LEU A 118 -7.53 8.60 16.86
CA LEU A 118 -7.46 9.59 15.77
C LEU A 118 -8.68 9.51 14.81
N ASP A 119 -9.74 10.24 15.11
CA ASP A 119 -10.98 10.25 14.31
C ASP A 119 -11.15 11.48 13.38
N LYS A 120 -10.13 12.32 13.14
CA LYS A 120 -10.33 13.50 12.28
C LYS A 120 -9.21 13.78 11.30
N LEU A 121 -8.87 12.85 10.42
CA LEU A 121 -7.81 13.06 9.43
C LEU A 121 -8.40 13.31 8.03
N LYS A 122 -8.80 14.54 7.72
CA LYS A 122 -9.71 14.77 6.58
C LYS A 122 -9.15 14.76 5.15
N PRO A 123 -7.84 14.88 4.80
CA PRO A 123 -7.44 14.63 3.42
C PRO A 123 -6.56 13.38 3.34
N ALA A 124 -6.62 12.74 2.19
CA ALA A 124 -5.68 11.71 1.83
C ALA A 124 -4.27 12.33 1.68
N GLY A 125 -3.22 11.61 2.06
CA GLY A 125 -1.85 12.05 1.74
C GLY A 125 -1.13 12.97 2.72
N LEU A 126 -1.58 13.08 3.99
CA LEU A 126 -0.85 13.76 5.08
C LEU A 126 0.18 12.86 5.80
N GLY A 127 0.40 11.63 5.33
CA GLY A 127 1.33 10.70 5.99
C GLY A 127 0.76 9.95 7.19
N LYS A 128 -0.57 9.73 7.26
CA LYS A 128 -1.22 8.96 8.34
C LYS A 128 -0.58 7.60 8.57
N SER A 129 -0.39 6.83 7.50
CA SER A 129 0.23 5.50 7.55
C SER A 129 1.69 5.54 7.98
N ALA A 130 2.42 6.62 7.66
CA ALA A 130 3.77 6.83 8.14
C ALA A 130 3.78 7.12 9.66
N ILE A 131 2.81 7.88 10.15
CA ILE A 131 2.61 8.12 11.59
C ILE A 131 2.24 6.80 12.30
N ALA A 132 1.28 6.04 11.79
CA ALA A 132 0.87 4.75 12.35
C ALA A 132 2.05 3.76 12.42
N THR A 133 2.84 3.67 11.34
CA THR A 133 4.06 2.85 11.29
C THR A 133 5.07 3.28 12.34
N SER A 134 5.25 4.59 12.52
CA SER A 134 6.17 5.15 13.52
C SER A 134 5.70 4.86 14.95
N ILE A 135 4.40 5.00 15.22
CA ILE A 135 3.76 4.64 16.50
C ILE A 135 3.96 3.15 16.79
N CYS A 136 3.72 2.28 15.81
CA CYS A 136 3.96 0.84 15.97
C CYS A 136 5.41 0.56 16.39
N ARG A 137 6.40 1.11 15.65
CA ARG A 137 7.82 0.90 15.97
C ARG A 137 8.18 1.40 17.37
N ALA A 138 7.64 2.54 17.79
CA ALA A 138 7.86 3.11 19.12
C ALA A 138 7.34 2.19 20.22
N LEU A 139 6.09 1.77 20.08
CA LEU A 139 5.40 0.92 21.04
C LEU A 139 6.02 -0.48 21.09
N ASP A 140 6.47 -1.01 19.95
CA ASP A 140 7.11 -2.32 19.89
C ASP A 140 8.49 -2.32 20.58
N ASN A 141 9.28 -1.26 20.38
CA ASN A 141 10.55 -1.06 21.09
C ASN A 141 10.38 -0.99 22.62
N GLN A 142 9.21 -0.57 23.10
CA GLN A 142 8.85 -0.52 24.52
C GLN A 142 8.07 -1.75 24.98
N TYR A 143 7.88 -2.75 24.11
CA TYR A 143 7.06 -3.94 24.34
C TYR A 143 5.57 -3.68 24.64
N LEU A 144 5.06 -2.48 24.30
CA LEU A 144 3.69 -2.04 24.55
C LEU A 144 2.71 -2.34 23.40
N LEU A 145 3.18 -2.66 22.19
CA LEU A 145 2.34 -2.85 21.00
C LEU A 145 1.63 -4.21 20.92
N SER A 146 0.53 -4.46 21.62
CA SER A 146 -0.21 -5.74 21.54
C SER A 146 -0.44 -6.23 20.11
N ALA A 147 -0.96 -5.40 19.20
CA ALA A 147 -1.14 -5.79 17.80
C ALA A 147 -1.15 -4.59 16.86
N SER A 148 -0.90 -4.84 15.58
CA SER A 148 -1.09 -3.84 14.53
C SER A 148 -1.75 -4.45 13.31
N PHE A 149 -2.67 -3.71 12.69
CA PHE A 149 -3.32 -4.08 11.45
C PHE A 149 -3.36 -2.90 10.49
N PHE A 150 -2.80 -3.07 9.31
CA PHE A 150 -2.72 -2.02 8.29
C PHE A 150 -3.73 -2.33 7.21
N CYS A 151 -4.82 -1.57 7.17
CA CYS A 151 -5.86 -1.78 6.18
C CYS A 151 -5.37 -1.33 4.81
N LYS A 152 -5.64 -2.14 3.79
CA LYS A 152 -5.35 -1.79 2.39
C LYS A 152 -6.49 -2.29 1.53
N ARG A 153 -7.11 -1.39 0.76
CA ARG A 153 -8.26 -1.71 -0.08
C ARG A 153 -7.91 -2.78 -1.12
N ASP A 154 -6.67 -2.76 -1.58
CA ASP A 154 -6.14 -3.59 -2.66
C ASP A 154 -5.38 -4.82 -2.19
N ASP A 155 -5.41 -5.15 -0.90
CA ASP A 155 -4.85 -6.40 -0.39
C ASP A 155 -5.95 -7.21 0.31
N PRO A 156 -6.38 -8.36 -0.25
CA PRO A 156 -7.34 -9.25 0.38
C PRO A 156 -6.96 -9.66 1.81
N LYS A 157 -5.67 -9.72 2.14
CA LYS A 157 -5.19 -10.04 3.49
C LYS A 157 -5.43 -8.89 4.47
N CYS A 158 -5.41 -7.66 3.99
CA CYS A 158 -5.50 -6.42 4.76
C CYS A 158 -6.92 -5.83 4.83
N ARG A 159 -7.92 -6.52 4.29
CA ARG A 159 -9.35 -6.12 4.37
C ARG A 159 -10.25 -7.21 4.96
N SER A 160 -9.66 -8.17 5.66
CA SER A 160 -10.38 -9.31 6.26
C SER A 160 -10.55 -9.12 7.77
N ALA A 161 -11.80 -9.11 8.23
CA ALA A 161 -12.15 -9.07 9.65
C ALA A 161 -11.60 -10.22 10.45
N GLN A 162 -11.74 -11.43 9.91
CA GLN A 162 -11.19 -12.62 10.55
C GLN A 162 -9.68 -12.50 10.77
N ARG A 163 -8.94 -11.97 9.78
CA ARG A 163 -7.48 -11.79 9.92
C ARG A 163 -7.12 -10.66 10.87
N ALA A 164 -7.80 -9.51 10.79
CA ALA A 164 -7.61 -8.42 11.74
C ALA A 164 -7.80 -8.91 13.19
N LEU A 165 -8.87 -9.67 13.43
CA LEU A 165 -9.14 -10.28 14.72
C LEU A 165 -8.08 -11.30 15.12
N SER A 166 -7.74 -12.23 14.24
CA SER A 166 -6.74 -13.26 14.52
C SER A 166 -5.40 -12.65 14.90
N SER A 167 -4.98 -11.58 14.21
CA SER A 167 -3.77 -10.83 14.56
C SER A 167 -3.87 -10.16 15.93
N ILE A 168 -5.03 -9.58 16.27
CA ILE A 168 -5.27 -8.98 17.59
C ILE A 168 -5.20 -10.06 18.68
N ILE A 169 -5.90 -11.18 18.50
CA ILE A 169 -5.91 -12.30 19.45
C ILE A 169 -4.50 -12.83 19.68
N TYR A 170 -3.78 -13.12 18.60
CA TYR A 170 -2.41 -13.60 18.66
C TYR A 170 -1.48 -12.60 19.35
N GLY A 171 -1.63 -11.32 19.04
CA GLY A 171 -0.85 -10.24 19.62
C GLY A 171 -1.06 -10.07 21.13
N ILE A 172 -2.30 -10.21 21.60
CA ILE A 172 -2.62 -10.20 23.04
C ILE A 172 -2.09 -11.47 23.71
N ALA A 173 -2.31 -12.65 23.11
CA ALA A 173 -1.85 -13.93 23.66
C ALA A 173 -0.32 -14.03 23.77
N SER A 174 0.41 -13.50 22.79
CA SER A 174 1.87 -13.51 22.83
C SER A 174 2.46 -12.65 23.97
N ARG A 175 1.69 -11.68 24.49
CA ARG A 175 2.12 -10.80 25.58
C ARG A 175 1.54 -11.15 26.95
N HIS A 176 0.35 -11.73 27.00
CA HIS A 176 -0.35 -12.00 28.25
C HIS A 176 -0.55 -13.51 28.44
N VAL A 177 0.31 -14.12 29.25
CA VAL A 177 0.30 -15.57 29.53
C VAL A 177 -1.04 -16.05 30.09
N THR A 178 -1.70 -15.24 30.92
CA THR A 178 -3.04 -15.54 31.45
C THR A 178 -4.08 -15.59 30.34
N TYR A 179 -4.06 -14.62 29.41
CA TYR A 179 -4.91 -14.63 28.23
C TYR A 179 -4.64 -15.85 27.34
N ALA A 180 -3.37 -16.15 27.07
CA ALA A 180 -2.98 -17.30 26.25
C ALA A 180 -3.45 -18.63 26.85
N SER A 181 -3.37 -18.76 28.18
CA SER A 181 -3.81 -19.95 28.90
C SER A 181 -5.33 -20.12 28.83
N SER A 182 -6.09 -19.04 29.05
CA SER A 182 -7.55 -19.05 28.94
C SER A 182 -8.01 -19.31 27.50
N LEU A 183 -7.35 -18.69 26.53
CA LEU A 183 -7.61 -18.89 25.10
C LEU A 183 -7.36 -20.36 24.71
N ARG A 184 -6.23 -20.94 25.13
CA ARG A 184 -5.91 -22.35 24.86
C ARG A 184 -6.96 -23.28 25.45
N LYS A 185 -7.32 -23.11 26.72
CA LYS A 185 -8.33 -23.93 27.38
C LYS A 185 -9.66 -23.91 26.63
N ALA A 186 -10.08 -22.74 26.19
CA ALA A 186 -11.33 -22.59 25.46
C ALA A 186 -11.28 -23.16 24.03
N LEU A 187 -10.13 -23.08 23.35
CA LEU A 187 -9.94 -23.76 22.06
C LEU A 187 -9.90 -25.29 22.18
N ASP A 188 -9.38 -25.81 23.30
CA ASP A 188 -9.41 -27.24 23.62
C ASP A 188 -10.85 -27.72 23.91
N GLU A 189 -11.71 -26.87 24.49
CA GLU A 189 -13.11 -27.15 24.80
C GLU A 189 -14.04 -27.02 23.57
N ASP A 190 -13.78 -26.07 22.67
CA ASP A 190 -14.55 -25.89 21.43
C ASP A 190 -13.62 -25.62 20.20
N PRO A 191 -13.21 -26.67 19.49
CA PRO A 191 -12.39 -26.55 18.29
C PRO A 191 -13.08 -25.80 17.14
N VAL A 192 -14.41 -25.72 17.13
CA VAL A 192 -15.19 -25.07 16.06
C VAL A 192 -14.96 -23.56 16.04
N LEU A 193 -14.56 -22.97 17.18
CA LEU A 193 -14.16 -21.56 17.29
C LEU A 193 -13.01 -21.18 16.35
N SER A 194 -12.14 -22.14 16.00
CA SER A 194 -11.03 -21.93 15.06
C SER A 194 -11.45 -21.94 13.59
N SER A 195 -12.57 -22.61 13.29
CA SER A 195 -13.06 -22.86 11.92
C SER A 195 -14.32 -22.09 11.53
N SER A 196 -15.00 -21.46 12.50
CA SER A 196 -16.28 -20.82 12.26
C SER A 196 -16.14 -19.51 11.46
N PRO A 197 -16.85 -19.36 10.32
CA PRO A 197 -16.94 -18.09 9.60
C PRO A 197 -17.79 -17.04 10.33
N LEU A 198 -18.40 -17.38 11.48
CA LEU A 198 -19.28 -16.49 12.24
C LEU A 198 -18.46 -15.51 13.08
N GLN A 199 -18.02 -14.43 12.44
CA GLN A 199 -17.26 -13.33 13.06
C GLN A 199 -17.88 -12.91 14.41
N THR A 200 -19.21 -12.86 14.53
CA THR A 200 -19.93 -12.48 15.76
C THR A 200 -19.68 -13.40 16.96
N GLN A 201 -19.59 -14.71 16.76
CA GLN A 201 -19.29 -15.64 17.86
C GLN A 201 -17.86 -15.47 18.34
N LEU A 202 -16.91 -15.35 17.40
CA LEU A 202 -15.51 -15.08 17.70
C LEU A 202 -15.34 -13.75 18.44
N TYR A 203 -16.05 -12.69 18.01
CA TYR A 203 -16.05 -11.39 18.70
C TYR A 203 -16.52 -11.50 20.15
N ASN A 204 -17.67 -12.11 20.40
CA ASN A 204 -18.22 -12.24 21.76
C ASN A 204 -17.29 -13.06 22.65
N PHE A 205 -16.79 -14.18 22.13
CA PHE A 205 -15.85 -15.03 22.83
C PHE A 205 -14.56 -14.30 23.26
N ILE A 206 -13.98 -13.48 22.36
CA ILE A 206 -12.81 -12.66 22.71
C ILE A 206 -13.15 -11.65 23.81
N LEU A 207 -14.30 -10.99 23.71
CA LEU A 207 -14.73 -10.02 24.72
C LEU A 207 -14.94 -10.69 26.08
N ASP A 208 -15.49 -11.89 26.11
CA ASP A 208 -15.67 -12.69 27.33
C ASP A 208 -14.31 -13.06 27.95
N LEU A 209 -13.34 -13.52 27.13
CA LEU A 209 -11.98 -13.78 27.60
C LEU A 209 -11.31 -12.52 28.17
N LEU A 210 -11.42 -11.38 27.48
CA LEU A 210 -10.84 -10.12 27.92
C LEU A 210 -11.50 -9.60 29.21
N SER A 211 -12.81 -9.85 29.39
CA SER A 211 -13.52 -9.47 30.62
C SER A 211 -12.94 -10.13 31.87
N SER A 212 -12.44 -11.37 31.75
CA SER A 212 -11.77 -12.07 32.85
C SER A 212 -10.47 -11.38 33.30
N LEU A 213 -9.84 -10.60 32.41
CA LEU A 213 -8.61 -9.86 32.66
C LEU A 213 -8.84 -8.44 33.20
N SER A 214 -10.08 -7.97 33.21
CA SER A 214 -10.44 -6.62 33.69
C SER A 214 -10.12 -6.40 35.18
N SER A 215 -9.94 -7.47 35.95
CA SER A 215 -9.66 -7.46 37.38
C SER A 215 -8.17 -7.38 37.75
N SER A 216 -7.25 -7.61 36.79
CA SER A 216 -5.82 -7.38 37.02
C SER A 216 -5.50 -5.92 36.73
N THR A 217 -5.28 -5.12 37.78
CA THR A 217 -4.78 -3.75 37.69
C THR A 217 -3.39 -3.78 37.07
N GLN A 218 -3.31 -3.66 35.74
CA GLN A 218 -2.05 -3.42 35.04
C GLN A 218 -1.78 -1.92 35.08
N ASP A 219 -0.70 -1.50 35.73
CA ASP A 219 -0.22 -0.12 35.74
C ASP A 219 0.30 0.34 34.37
N THR A 220 0.40 -0.59 33.42
CA THR A 220 0.96 -0.38 32.08
C THR A 220 -0.12 -0.49 31.01
N HIS A 221 -0.14 0.48 30.09
CA HIS A 221 -1.05 0.47 28.95
C HIS A 221 -0.43 -0.24 27.75
N HIS A 222 -1.20 -1.13 27.15
CA HIS A 222 -0.86 -1.77 25.88
C HIS A 222 -1.69 -1.19 24.74
N PHE A 223 -1.23 -1.35 23.51
CA PHE A 223 -1.78 -0.65 22.35
C PHE A 223 -2.06 -1.57 21.17
N ILE A 224 -3.20 -1.35 20.54
CA ILE A 224 -3.55 -1.89 19.22
C ILE A 224 -3.57 -0.75 18.22
N VAL A 225 -2.87 -0.89 17.10
CA VAL A 225 -2.85 0.11 16.04
C VAL A 225 -3.60 -0.40 14.82
N VAL A 226 -4.58 0.35 14.33
CA VAL A 226 -5.33 0.07 13.10
C VAL A 226 -5.13 1.22 12.14
N ASP A 227 -4.34 1.00 11.09
CA ASP A 227 -4.07 2.03 10.08
C ASP A 227 -5.08 1.97 8.93
N ALA A 228 -5.42 3.13 8.38
CA ALA A 228 -6.25 3.35 7.19
C ALA A 228 -7.62 2.64 7.22
N LEU A 229 -8.36 2.73 8.33
CA LEU A 229 -9.65 2.06 8.49
C LEU A 229 -10.66 2.40 7.37
N ASP A 230 -10.55 3.55 6.72
CA ASP A 230 -11.37 3.91 5.55
C ASP A 230 -11.12 3.01 4.32
N GLU A 231 -9.97 2.35 4.26
CA GLU A 231 -9.62 1.37 3.23
C GLU A 231 -10.08 -0.05 3.58
N TYR A 232 -10.71 -0.23 4.73
CA TYR A 232 -11.16 -1.51 5.22
C TYR A 232 -12.53 -1.90 4.66
N GLY A 233 -12.53 -2.95 3.82
CA GLY A 233 -13.70 -3.76 3.47
C GLY A 233 -14.97 -3.01 3.03
N PRO A 234 -16.09 -3.73 2.86
CA PRO A 234 -17.42 -3.13 2.78
C PRO A 234 -17.79 -2.44 4.10
N GLY A 235 -18.68 -1.45 4.04
CA GLY A 235 -19.08 -0.69 5.22
C GLY A 235 -19.68 -1.54 6.36
N ALA A 236 -20.24 -2.71 6.09
CA ALA A 236 -20.76 -3.59 7.14
C ALA A 236 -19.62 -4.20 8.00
N ASP A 237 -18.60 -4.77 7.36
CA ASP A 237 -17.43 -5.36 8.01
C ASP A 237 -16.68 -4.29 8.81
N ARG A 238 -16.50 -3.11 8.22
CA ARG A 238 -15.86 -1.95 8.87
C ARG A 238 -16.56 -1.57 10.16
N ARG A 239 -17.90 -1.48 10.13
CA ARG A 239 -18.72 -1.18 11.32
C ARG A 239 -18.59 -2.26 12.38
N GLN A 240 -18.50 -3.53 11.97
CA GLN A 240 -18.36 -4.65 12.89
C GLN A 240 -17.01 -4.62 13.62
N LEU A 241 -15.90 -4.43 12.89
CA LEU A 241 -14.56 -4.29 13.47
C LEU A 241 -14.52 -3.10 14.44
N LEU A 242 -15.04 -1.94 14.01
CA LEU A 242 -15.04 -0.74 14.85
C LEU A 242 -15.89 -0.92 16.11
N GLY A 243 -17.06 -1.58 15.98
CA GLY A 243 -17.91 -1.93 17.11
C GLY A 243 -17.22 -2.87 18.12
N PHE A 244 -16.44 -3.84 17.63
CA PHE A 244 -15.63 -4.70 18.48
C PHE A 244 -14.54 -3.92 19.21
N LEU A 245 -13.73 -3.13 18.49
CA LEU A 245 -12.65 -2.34 19.08
C LEU A 245 -13.18 -1.37 20.16
N ALA A 246 -14.33 -0.75 19.92
CA ALA A 246 -14.99 0.15 20.86
C ALA A 246 -15.57 -0.57 22.09
N ARG A 247 -16.02 -1.82 21.97
CA ARG A 247 -16.46 -2.64 23.11
C ARG A 247 -15.28 -3.13 23.93
N MET A 248 -14.25 -3.62 23.25
CA MET A 248 -13.00 -4.08 23.84
C MET A 248 -12.36 -2.97 24.69
N SER A 249 -12.19 -1.76 24.14
CA SER A 249 -11.56 -0.65 24.87
C SER A 249 -12.32 -0.23 26.13
N LYS A 250 -13.64 -0.48 26.20
CA LYS A 250 -14.45 -0.26 27.41
C LYS A 250 -14.27 -1.38 28.44
N LEU A 251 -14.17 -2.63 28.00
CA LEU A 251 -14.03 -3.79 28.88
C LEU A 251 -12.63 -3.91 29.49
N VAL A 252 -11.60 -3.55 28.73
CA VAL A 252 -10.19 -3.60 29.14
C VAL A 252 -9.52 -2.24 28.96
N PRO A 253 -9.70 -1.28 29.88
CA PRO A 253 -9.15 0.08 29.75
C PRO A 253 -7.62 0.16 29.67
N TRP A 254 -6.92 -0.89 30.11
CA TRP A 254 -5.47 -1.01 29.97
C TRP A 254 -5.04 -1.24 28.50
N LEU A 255 -5.93 -1.74 27.65
CA LEU A 255 -5.71 -1.97 26.22
C LEU A 255 -6.31 -0.84 25.38
N ARG A 256 -5.45 0.05 24.91
CA ARG A 256 -5.80 1.24 24.13
C ARG A 256 -5.76 0.94 22.64
N VAL A 257 -6.57 1.67 21.86
CA VAL A 257 -6.64 1.50 20.41
C VAL A 257 -6.30 2.83 19.73
N VAL A 258 -5.34 2.80 18.81
CA VAL A 258 -5.01 3.89 17.91
C VAL A 258 -5.55 3.54 16.54
N ILE A 259 -6.40 4.39 15.97
CA ILE A 259 -6.98 4.18 14.64
C ILE A 259 -6.56 5.36 13.78
N THR A 260 -6.16 5.14 12.52
CA THR A 260 -6.11 6.21 11.52
C THR A 260 -7.20 5.95 10.48
N SER A 261 -7.87 7.01 10.03
CA SER A 261 -8.93 6.90 9.03
C SER A 261 -9.24 8.22 8.36
N ARG A 262 -9.75 8.19 7.12
CA ARG A 262 -10.57 9.27 6.58
C ARG A 262 -11.92 9.34 7.32
N PRO A 263 -12.52 10.52 7.41
CA PRO A 263 -13.73 10.73 8.20
C PRO A 263 -14.96 10.46 7.33
N ASP A 264 -15.06 9.23 6.82
CA ASP A 264 -16.22 8.71 6.09
C ASP A 264 -17.49 8.81 6.94
N SER A 265 -18.67 8.89 6.31
CA SER A 265 -19.93 9.12 7.03
C SER A 265 -20.23 8.05 8.08
N ASP A 266 -20.08 6.78 7.74
CA ASP A 266 -20.29 5.66 8.65
C ASP A 266 -19.28 5.63 9.81
N ILE A 267 -18.03 6.04 9.58
CA ILE A 267 -17.00 6.13 10.61
C ILE A 267 -17.35 7.26 11.59
N LYS A 268 -17.68 8.45 11.07
CA LYS A 268 -18.18 9.58 11.88
C LYS A 268 -19.41 9.20 12.69
N ASP A 269 -20.36 8.51 12.07
CA ASP A 269 -21.60 8.09 12.71
C ASP A 269 -21.33 7.17 13.89
N ILE A 270 -20.38 6.23 13.78
CA ILE A 270 -20.01 5.37 14.90
C ILE A 270 -19.33 6.16 16.01
N PHE A 271 -18.31 6.96 15.69
CA PHE A 271 -17.59 7.71 16.73
C PHE A 271 -18.46 8.78 17.40
N SER A 272 -19.48 9.30 16.73
CA SER A 272 -20.47 10.20 17.35
C SER A 272 -21.28 9.52 18.46
N ARG A 273 -21.42 8.18 18.41
CA ARG A 273 -22.14 7.37 19.41
C ARG A 273 -21.21 6.89 20.53
N VAL A 274 -19.89 7.05 20.38
CA VAL A 274 -18.91 6.75 21.43
C VAL A 274 -18.78 7.96 22.35
N ASN A 275 -18.71 7.71 23.66
CA ASN A 275 -18.61 8.80 24.63
C ASN A 275 -17.27 9.54 24.46
N ARG A 276 -17.30 10.87 24.28
CA ARG A 276 -16.10 11.71 24.12
C ARG A 276 -15.13 11.67 25.31
N SER A 277 -15.59 11.25 26.49
CA SER A 277 -14.69 11.00 27.64
C SER A 277 -13.78 9.78 27.46
N THR A 278 -14.11 8.89 26.51
CA THR A 278 -13.38 7.64 26.22
C THR A 278 -12.57 7.68 24.92
N PHE A 279 -12.58 8.79 24.18
CA PHE A 279 -11.82 8.94 22.94
C PHE A 279 -11.38 10.39 22.71
N SER A 280 -10.18 10.61 22.14
CA SER A 280 -9.72 11.95 21.70
C SER A 280 -9.29 11.93 20.24
N ALA A 281 -9.85 12.82 19.42
CA ALA A 281 -9.48 12.93 18.01
C ALA A 281 -8.45 14.04 17.77
N VAL A 282 -7.45 13.76 16.92
CA VAL A 282 -6.48 14.77 16.43
C VAL A 282 -6.78 15.03 14.95
N ASP A 283 -6.84 16.32 14.58
CA ASP A 283 -7.00 16.74 13.19
C ASP A 283 -5.66 17.16 12.59
N LEU A 284 -5.07 16.31 11.76
CA LEU A 284 -3.80 16.61 11.09
C LEU A 284 -3.92 17.75 10.07
N HIS A 285 -5.12 18.18 9.66
CA HIS A 285 -5.24 19.40 8.84
C HIS A 285 -4.78 20.65 9.57
N SER A 286 -4.93 20.67 10.89
CA SER A 286 -4.52 21.81 11.71
C SER A 286 -3.02 21.80 12.02
N TYR A 287 -2.32 20.72 11.68
CA TYR A 287 -0.88 20.60 11.84
C TYR A 287 -0.16 21.23 10.65
N ASP A 288 0.73 22.17 10.92
CA ASP A 288 1.60 22.73 9.89
C ASP A 288 2.72 21.75 9.57
N ALA A 289 2.56 21.00 8.48
CA ALA A 289 3.54 20.04 7.99
C ALA A 289 4.64 20.66 7.12
N SER A 290 4.67 21.98 6.95
CA SER A 290 5.53 22.65 5.96
C SER A 290 7.01 22.33 6.16
N ASP A 291 7.52 22.41 7.39
CA ASP A 291 8.94 22.12 7.67
C ASP A 291 9.28 20.64 7.48
N ASN A 292 8.36 19.73 7.84
CA ASN A 292 8.58 18.30 7.63
C ASN A 292 8.54 17.93 6.14
N ILE A 293 7.67 18.56 5.35
CA ILE A 293 7.61 18.38 3.90
C ILE A 293 8.87 18.93 3.25
N ARG A 294 9.33 20.11 3.66
CA ARG A 294 10.58 20.70 3.18
C ARG A 294 11.77 19.77 3.47
N ALA A 295 11.87 19.26 4.70
CA ALA A 295 12.92 18.31 5.07
C ALA A 295 12.85 17.02 4.23
N PHE A 296 11.65 16.46 4.05
CA PHE A 296 11.43 15.29 3.20
C PHE A 296 11.86 15.54 1.74
N MET A 297 11.47 16.67 1.15
CA MET A 297 11.83 17.00 -0.23
C MET A 297 13.33 17.22 -0.38
N ARG A 298 13.97 17.94 0.56
CA ARG A 298 15.44 18.12 0.54
C ARG A 298 16.14 16.77 0.56
N PHE A 299 15.68 15.85 1.41
CA PHE A 299 16.19 14.50 1.47
C PHE A 299 15.99 13.74 0.14
N ARG A 300 14.77 13.70 -0.40
CA ARG A 300 14.49 12.96 -1.64
C ARG A 300 15.20 13.55 -2.86
N LEU A 301 15.21 14.87 -3.02
CA LEU A 301 15.88 15.52 -4.15
C LEU A 301 17.41 15.48 -4.04
N SER A 302 17.97 15.25 -2.85
CA SER A 302 19.41 14.98 -2.70
C SER A 302 19.86 13.67 -3.37
N GLU A 303 18.92 12.78 -3.71
CA GLU A 303 19.21 11.53 -4.43
C GLU A 303 19.47 11.77 -5.94
N LEU A 304 19.30 12.99 -6.45
CA LEU A 304 19.68 13.34 -7.82
C LEU A 304 21.17 13.07 -8.05
N VAL A 305 21.47 12.37 -9.15
CA VAL A 305 22.86 12.05 -9.53
C VAL A 305 23.67 13.34 -9.70
N LYS A 306 24.91 13.34 -9.18
CA LYS A 306 25.89 14.41 -9.35
C LYS A 306 25.91 14.96 -10.78
N GLY A 307 25.75 16.27 -10.91
CA GLY A 307 25.70 17.01 -12.17
C GLY A 307 24.31 17.48 -12.58
N ARG A 308 23.24 17.02 -11.92
CA ARG A 308 21.87 17.50 -12.11
C ARG A 308 21.42 18.36 -10.92
N LEU A 309 22.10 19.48 -10.71
CA LEU A 309 21.75 20.42 -9.65
C LEU A 309 20.46 21.16 -10.01
N LEU A 310 19.50 21.14 -9.08
CA LEU A 310 18.33 22.01 -9.17
C LEU A 310 18.72 23.46 -8.83
N PRO A 311 17.98 24.45 -9.34
CA PRO A 311 18.17 25.84 -8.93
C PRO A 311 18.05 26.02 -7.40
N GLU A 312 18.78 27.00 -6.86
CA GLU A 312 18.62 27.36 -5.44
C GLU A 312 17.18 27.80 -5.15
N GLY A 313 16.66 27.40 -3.98
CA GLY A 313 15.29 27.74 -3.56
C GLY A 313 14.19 26.84 -4.16
N SER A 314 14.48 26.01 -5.17
CA SER A 314 13.48 25.13 -5.80
C SER A 314 12.79 24.17 -4.83
N THR A 315 13.50 23.70 -3.81
CA THR A 315 12.90 22.83 -2.79
C THR A 315 11.89 23.57 -1.92
N ASP A 316 12.14 24.85 -1.62
CA ASP A 316 11.22 25.67 -0.83
C ASP A 316 9.97 26.06 -1.64
N GLU A 317 10.14 26.30 -2.95
CA GLU A 317 9.03 26.51 -3.88
C GLU A 317 8.13 25.28 -3.99
N LEU A 318 8.72 24.09 -4.18
CA LEU A 318 7.97 22.83 -4.20
C LEU A 318 7.28 22.58 -2.86
N ALA A 319 7.96 22.79 -1.73
CA ALA A 319 7.37 22.58 -0.41
C ALA A 319 6.15 23.49 -0.19
N THR A 320 6.23 24.73 -0.69
CA THR A 320 5.10 25.67 -0.68
C THR A 320 3.96 25.18 -1.59
N ALA A 321 4.28 24.69 -2.78
CA ALA A 321 3.30 24.16 -3.73
C ALA A 321 2.58 22.89 -3.22
N ALA A 322 3.22 22.12 -2.32
CA ALA A 322 2.63 20.94 -1.70
C ALA A 322 1.42 21.25 -0.81
N LYS A 323 1.28 22.49 -0.31
CA LYS A 323 0.18 22.94 0.57
C LYS A 323 -0.11 21.95 1.72
N GLY A 324 0.93 21.42 2.36
CA GLY A 324 0.81 20.48 3.48
C GLY A 324 0.59 19.01 3.09
N LEU A 325 0.60 18.64 1.80
CA LEU A 325 0.36 17.27 1.34
C LEU A 325 1.67 16.52 1.07
N PHE A 326 2.00 15.55 1.92
CA PHE A 326 3.13 14.64 1.70
C PHE A 326 3.01 13.83 0.42
N ILE A 327 1.80 13.42 0.01
CA ILE A 327 1.63 12.69 -1.26
C ILE A 327 1.99 13.58 -2.45
N TRP A 328 1.66 14.88 -2.40
CA TRP A 328 2.07 15.81 -3.44
C TRP A 328 3.59 15.92 -3.46
N ALA A 329 4.20 16.06 -2.27
CA ALA A 329 5.64 16.15 -2.13
C ALA A 329 6.37 14.94 -2.72
N HIS A 330 5.90 13.74 -2.39
CA HIS A 330 6.45 12.49 -2.91
C HIS A 330 6.29 12.40 -4.43
N THR A 331 5.08 12.56 -4.96
CA THR A 331 4.81 12.46 -6.40
C THR A 331 5.61 13.52 -7.19
N ALA A 332 5.78 14.74 -6.66
CA ALA A 332 6.60 15.76 -7.29
C ALA A 332 8.09 15.39 -7.29
N CYS A 333 8.62 14.85 -6.19
CA CYS A 333 10.00 14.38 -6.13
C CYS A 333 10.24 13.24 -7.11
N GLU A 334 9.38 12.21 -7.14
CA GLU A 334 9.53 11.11 -8.10
C GLU A 334 9.45 11.62 -9.55
N PHE A 335 8.52 12.53 -9.86
CA PHE A 335 8.43 13.10 -11.21
C PHE A 335 9.71 13.82 -11.65
N VAL A 336 10.38 14.51 -10.72
CA VAL A 336 11.66 15.19 -10.98
C VAL A 336 12.83 14.20 -11.07
N LEU A 337 12.85 13.19 -10.20
CA LEU A 337 13.90 12.16 -10.13
C LEU A 337 13.88 11.23 -11.36
N GLU A 338 12.70 10.90 -11.86
CA GLU A 338 12.49 10.00 -13.01
C GLU A 338 12.72 10.67 -14.37
N ASP A 339 12.85 12.00 -14.42
CA ASP A 339 13.05 12.71 -15.68
C ASP A 339 14.52 12.81 -16.10
N LEU A 340 14.75 12.91 -17.41
CA LEU A 340 16.08 13.12 -17.97
C LEU A 340 16.55 14.55 -17.74
N ASP A 341 15.62 15.52 -17.68
CA ASP A 341 15.87 16.92 -17.33
C ASP A 341 15.07 17.32 -16.07
N PRO A 342 15.66 17.16 -14.86
CA PRO A 342 15.02 17.55 -13.61
C PRO A 342 14.64 19.03 -13.52
N THR A 343 15.35 19.90 -14.24
CA THR A 343 15.08 21.35 -14.20
C THR A 343 13.83 21.66 -15.02
N GLU A 344 13.70 21.07 -16.21
CA GLU A 344 12.47 21.19 -17.02
C GLU A 344 11.26 20.57 -16.31
N ALA A 345 11.45 19.41 -15.65
CA ALA A 345 10.40 18.76 -14.88
C ALA A 345 9.90 19.64 -13.71
N LEU A 346 10.84 20.23 -12.95
CA LEU A 346 10.55 21.19 -11.90
C LEU A 346 9.75 22.40 -12.42
N ASP A 347 10.26 23.05 -13.47
CA ASP A 347 9.60 24.20 -14.12
C ASP A 347 8.17 23.87 -14.54
N THR A 348 7.97 22.67 -15.07
CA THR A 348 6.66 22.20 -15.53
C THR A 348 5.68 22.02 -14.37
N ILE A 349 6.12 21.46 -13.24
CA ILE A 349 5.31 21.33 -12.03
C ILE A 349 4.90 22.72 -11.51
N LEU A 350 5.89 23.62 -11.36
CA LEU A 350 5.67 24.94 -10.76
C LEU A 350 4.76 25.83 -11.62
N ARG A 351 4.92 25.82 -12.95
CA ARG A 351 4.05 26.59 -13.87
C ARG A 351 2.60 26.13 -13.81
N ARG A 352 2.35 24.82 -13.69
CA ARG A 352 0.98 24.29 -13.59
C ARG A 352 0.33 24.58 -12.24
N GLY A 353 1.07 24.43 -11.15
CA GLY A 353 0.58 24.69 -9.80
C GLY A 353 0.13 26.13 -9.55
N GLN A 354 0.49 27.06 -10.43
CA GLN A 354 0.05 28.46 -10.41
C GLN A 354 -1.32 28.71 -11.07
N SER A 355 -1.89 27.72 -11.78
CA SER A 355 -3.13 27.95 -12.53
C SER A 355 -4.33 28.27 -11.64
N GLY A 356 -4.36 27.76 -10.40
CA GLY A 356 -5.38 28.05 -9.40
C GLY A 356 -6.79 27.56 -9.75
N LEU A 357 -6.94 26.86 -10.87
CA LEU A 357 -8.22 26.39 -11.40
C LEU A 357 -8.68 25.08 -10.73
N SER A 358 -7.74 24.31 -10.17
CA SER A 358 -8.01 23.02 -9.54
C SER A 358 -7.14 22.75 -8.31
N HIS A 359 -7.41 21.65 -7.60
CA HIS A 359 -6.63 21.26 -6.44
C HIS A 359 -5.19 20.86 -6.88
N PRO A 360 -4.12 21.29 -6.19
CA PRO A 360 -2.74 21.09 -6.67
C PRO A 360 -2.35 19.63 -6.94
N LEU A 361 -2.92 18.70 -6.17
CA LEU A 361 -2.70 17.27 -6.37
C LEU A 361 -3.36 16.75 -7.66
N ASP A 362 -4.53 17.26 -8.01
CA ASP A 362 -5.24 16.86 -9.23
C ASP A 362 -4.49 17.36 -10.48
N GLU A 363 -3.88 18.56 -10.39
CA GLU A 363 -3.02 19.11 -11.45
C GLU A 363 -1.75 18.29 -11.64
N LEU A 364 -1.12 17.87 -10.53
CA LEU A 364 0.06 17.02 -10.56
C LEU A 364 -0.25 15.64 -11.15
N TYR A 365 -1.39 15.03 -10.81
CA TYR A 365 -1.82 13.78 -11.44
C TYR A 365 -2.11 13.94 -12.94
N THR A 366 -2.77 15.02 -13.34
CA THR A 366 -3.00 15.35 -14.75
C THR A 366 -1.67 15.48 -15.50
N LEU A 367 -0.67 16.13 -14.89
CA LEU A 367 0.66 16.27 -15.46
C LEU A 367 1.35 14.93 -15.67
N ASN A 368 1.33 14.05 -14.66
CA ASN A 368 1.92 12.71 -14.76
C ASN A 368 1.30 11.90 -15.91
N ILE A 369 -0.03 11.87 -16.01
CA ILE A 369 -0.73 11.16 -17.09
C ILE A 369 -0.38 11.73 -18.47
N GLN A 370 -0.35 13.06 -18.60
CA GLN A 370 -0.05 13.71 -19.87
C GLN A 370 1.42 13.54 -20.28
N ALA A 371 2.36 13.53 -19.33
CA ALA A 371 3.75 13.20 -19.58
C ALA A 371 3.89 11.76 -20.11
N SER A 372 3.21 10.80 -19.46
CA SER A 372 3.16 9.40 -19.93
C SER A 372 2.58 9.28 -21.35
N VAL A 373 1.46 9.93 -21.63
CA VAL A 373 0.84 9.93 -22.97
C VAL A 373 1.78 10.52 -24.03
N THR A 374 2.44 11.64 -23.71
CA THR A 374 3.36 12.32 -24.63
C THR A 374 4.56 11.43 -24.96
N LYS A 375 5.16 10.79 -23.94
CA LYS A 375 6.27 9.83 -24.10
C LYS A 375 5.88 8.61 -24.96
N GLN A 376 4.60 8.22 -24.97
CA GLN A 376 4.07 7.08 -25.75
C GLN A 376 3.61 7.42 -27.19
N ARG A 377 3.98 8.60 -27.72
CA ARG A 377 3.52 9.18 -29.00
C ARG A 377 2.06 9.64 -28.92
N THR A 378 1.87 10.95 -29.11
CA THR A 378 0.57 11.64 -29.04
C THR A 378 -0.41 11.13 -30.10
N SER A 379 -1.13 10.06 -29.79
CA SER A 379 -2.29 9.60 -30.55
C SER A 379 -3.49 9.48 -29.61
N ASP A 380 -4.69 9.81 -30.10
CA ASP A 380 -5.92 9.63 -29.33
C ASP A 380 -6.13 8.16 -28.91
N ARG A 381 -5.59 7.23 -29.71
CA ARG A 381 -5.52 5.80 -29.39
C ARG A 381 -4.66 5.51 -28.16
N ALA A 382 -3.47 6.12 -28.05
CA ALA A 382 -2.60 5.96 -26.89
C ALA A 382 -3.25 6.52 -25.61
N LYS A 383 -3.91 7.68 -25.70
CA LYS A 383 -4.68 8.25 -24.59
C LYS A 383 -5.78 7.30 -24.11
N ALA A 384 -6.58 6.77 -25.04
CA ALA A 384 -7.64 5.83 -24.72
C ALA A 384 -7.10 4.54 -24.07
N ALA A 385 -5.97 4.02 -24.58
CA ALA A 385 -5.32 2.84 -24.04
C ALA A 385 -4.78 3.07 -22.62
N VAL A 386 -4.04 4.15 -22.38
CA VAL A 386 -3.55 4.53 -21.04
C VAL A 386 -4.70 4.65 -20.06
N ARG A 387 -5.79 5.35 -20.44
CA ARG A 387 -6.98 5.47 -19.60
C ARG A 387 -7.60 4.10 -19.27
N LYS A 388 -7.69 3.20 -20.25
CA LYS A 388 -8.24 1.85 -20.07
C LYS A 388 -7.36 1.01 -19.14
N TYR A 389 -6.03 1.09 -19.28
CA TYR A 389 -5.09 0.40 -18.41
C TYR A 389 -5.12 0.93 -16.98
N LEU A 390 -5.10 2.25 -16.79
CA LEU A 390 -5.22 2.86 -15.45
C LEU A 390 -6.54 2.51 -14.79
N GLY A 391 -7.63 2.58 -15.55
CA GLY A 391 -8.92 2.11 -15.09
C GLY A 391 -8.86 0.64 -14.64
N ALA A 392 -8.33 -0.24 -15.48
CA ALA A 392 -8.19 -1.65 -15.17
C ALA A 392 -7.37 -1.86 -13.88
N ILE A 393 -6.21 -1.21 -13.74
CA ILE A 393 -5.40 -1.25 -12.52
C ILE A 393 -6.23 -0.85 -11.30
N ILE A 394 -6.99 0.25 -11.36
CA ILE A 394 -7.80 0.75 -10.24
C ILE A 394 -8.93 -0.22 -9.88
N VAL A 395 -9.74 -0.63 -10.86
CA VAL A 395 -10.92 -1.48 -10.61
C VAL A 395 -10.54 -2.90 -10.19
N ARG A 396 -9.39 -3.40 -10.66
CA ARG A 396 -8.86 -4.71 -10.28
C ARG A 396 -8.17 -4.67 -8.94
N SER A 397 -7.41 -3.61 -8.64
CA SER A 397 -6.81 -3.42 -7.32
C SER A 397 -7.87 -3.51 -6.23
N ALA A 398 -9.07 -2.96 -6.45
CA ALA A 398 -10.20 -3.10 -5.51
C ALA A 398 -10.66 -4.56 -5.26
N ARG A 399 -10.21 -5.54 -6.02
CA ARG A 399 -10.51 -6.98 -5.85
C ARG A 399 -9.25 -7.79 -5.56
N THR A 400 -8.29 -7.77 -6.49
CA THR A 400 -6.96 -8.37 -6.39
C THR A 400 -6.06 -7.69 -7.41
N PRO A 401 -4.89 -7.13 -7.00
CA PRO A 401 -3.93 -6.54 -7.92
C PRO A 401 -3.34 -7.63 -8.81
N LEU A 402 -2.96 -7.26 -10.03
CA LEU A 402 -2.55 -8.22 -11.07
C LEU A 402 -1.21 -7.83 -11.68
N SER A 403 -0.48 -8.82 -12.18
CA SER A 403 0.77 -8.60 -12.93
C SER A 403 0.52 -7.96 -14.30
N ILE A 404 1.56 -7.37 -14.88
CA ILE A 404 1.54 -6.77 -16.23
C ILE A 404 1.11 -7.78 -17.32
N PRO A 405 1.67 -9.01 -17.36
CA PRO A 405 1.24 -10.02 -18.34
C PRO A 405 -0.25 -10.39 -18.25
N THR A 406 -0.84 -10.33 -17.05
CA THR A 406 -2.26 -10.59 -16.86
C THR A 406 -3.10 -9.36 -17.22
N LEU A 407 -2.66 -8.17 -16.83
CA LEU A 407 -3.32 -6.90 -17.15
C LEU A 407 -3.38 -6.64 -18.64
N SER A 408 -2.36 -7.01 -19.41
CA SER A 408 -2.29 -6.78 -20.86
C SER A 408 -3.32 -7.59 -21.67
N ARG A 409 -3.77 -8.74 -21.15
CA ARG A 409 -4.66 -9.69 -21.86
C ARG A 409 -6.14 -9.41 -21.73
N LEU A 410 -6.51 -8.52 -20.81
CA LEU A 410 -7.88 -8.41 -20.33
C LEU A 410 -8.65 -7.12 -20.71
N PRO A 411 -8.07 -6.06 -21.29
CA PRO A 411 -8.82 -5.19 -22.19
C PRO A 411 -8.96 -5.90 -23.54
N ASP A 412 -10.17 -5.95 -24.10
CA ASP A 412 -10.52 -6.66 -25.36
C ASP A 412 -9.86 -6.06 -26.64
N GLU A 413 -8.75 -5.35 -26.49
CA GLU A 413 -8.03 -4.67 -27.57
C GLU A 413 -6.54 -4.95 -27.49
N ASP A 414 -5.95 -5.39 -28.62
CA ASP A 414 -4.51 -5.57 -28.88
C ASP A 414 -3.74 -4.24 -28.78
N GLN A 415 -3.73 -3.59 -27.62
CA GLN A 415 -2.88 -2.43 -27.35
C GLN A 415 -1.49 -2.88 -26.85
N GLY A 416 -1.33 -4.16 -26.52
CA GLY A 416 -0.05 -4.85 -26.30
C GLY A 416 0.56 -4.65 -24.91
N GLU A 417 1.22 -5.69 -24.41
CA GLU A 417 1.92 -5.71 -23.11
C GLU A 417 2.98 -4.61 -23.00
N ASN A 418 3.69 -4.31 -24.09
CA ASN A 418 4.71 -3.26 -24.14
C ASN A 418 4.14 -1.87 -23.82
N LEU A 419 2.90 -1.57 -24.24
CA LEU A 419 2.29 -0.27 -23.97
C LEU A 419 1.90 -0.14 -22.50
N LEU A 420 1.41 -1.23 -21.90
CA LEU A 420 1.13 -1.28 -20.47
C LEU A 420 2.42 -1.17 -19.66
N GLN A 421 3.47 -1.90 -20.03
CA GLN A 421 4.79 -1.83 -19.40
C GLN A 421 5.30 -0.38 -19.41
N ALA A 422 5.30 0.28 -20.57
CA ALA A 422 5.68 1.68 -20.69
C ALA A 422 4.77 2.62 -19.88
N THR A 423 3.48 2.32 -19.77
CA THR A 423 2.55 3.12 -18.94
C THR A 423 2.87 3.00 -17.45
N VAL A 424 3.19 1.80 -16.97
CA VAL A 424 3.58 1.58 -15.58
C VAL A 424 4.91 2.26 -15.28
N GLU A 425 5.89 2.15 -16.20
CA GLU A 425 7.20 2.81 -16.07
C GLU A 425 7.10 4.34 -16.08
N PHE A 426 6.36 4.94 -17.01
CA PHE A 426 6.23 6.41 -17.10
C PHE A 426 5.33 7.01 -16.02
N LEU A 427 4.59 6.19 -15.29
CA LEU A 427 3.79 6.59 -14.14
C LEU A 427 4.38 6.07 -12.83
N GLY A 428 5.69 5.86 -12.77
CA GLY A 428 6.42 5.41 -11.58
C GLY A 428 6.25 6.32 -10.36
N SER A 429 5.90 7.59 -10.55
CA SER A 429 5.53 8.52 -9.48
C SER A 429 4.17 8.23 -8.77
N VAL A 430 3.31 7.39 -9.38
CA VAL A 430 1.95 7.09 -8.88
C VAL A 430 1.62 5.59 -8.89
N LEU A 431 2.34 4.79 -9.66
CA LEU A 431 2.25 3.33 -9.75
C LEU A 431 3.57 2.68 -9.30
N TYR A 432 3.48 1.48 -8.76
CA TYR A 432 4.65 0.64 -8.47
C TYR A 432 4.37 -0.83 -8.72
N ILE A 433 5.45 -1.60 -8.88
CA ILE A 433 5.41 -3.06 -8.98
C ILE A 433 5.76 -3.65 -7.62
N ASP A 434 4.85 -4.43 -7.06
CA ASP A 434 5.06 -5.13 -5.80
C ASP A 434 5.70 -6.50 -6.05
N HIS A 435 7.03 -6.53 -6.05
CA HIS A 435 7.82 -7.75 -6.23
C HIS A 435 7.54 -8.82 -5.15
N SER A 436 7.06 -8.41 -3.97
CA SER A 436 6.77 -9.35 -2.88
C SER A 436 5.50 -10.17 -3.10
N LEU A 437 4.65 -9.73 -4.04
CA LEU A 437 3.37 -10.36 -4.36
C LEU A 437 3.31 -10.85 -5.82
N GLY A 438 4.47 -11.17 -6.42
CA GLY A 438 4.53 -11.72 -7.77
C GLY A 438 4.37 -10.66 -8.86
N ASP A 439 5.06 -9.53 -8.70
CA ASP A 439 5.16 -8.46 -9.69
C ASP A 439 3.81 -7.84 -10.09
N VAL A 440 2.92 -7.68 -9.11
CA VAL A 440 1.61 -7.05 -9.31
C VAL A 440 1.72 -5.52 -9.37
N VAL A 441 0.94 -4.90 -10.24
CA VAL A 441 0.89 -3.44 -10.38
C VAL A 441 -0.08 -2.84 -9.36
N ARG A 442 0.37 -1.84 -8.63
CA ARG A 442 -0.40 -1.17 -7.57
C ARG A 442 -0.29 0.34 -7.69
N VAL A 443 -1.26 1.03 -7.08
CA VAL A 443 -1.25 2.49 -6.95
C VAL A 443 -0.61 2.85 -5.62
N TYR A 444 0.30 3.84 -5.58
CA TYR A 444 0.94 4.26 -4.33
C TYR A 444 -0.06 4.75 -3.28
N HIS A 445 -1.08 5.46 -3.72
CA HIS A 445 -2.01 6.10 -2.82
C HIS A 445 -3.44 6.20 -3.39
N PRO A 446 -4.49 5.94 -2.58
CA PRO A 446 -5.85 5.88 -3.10
C PRO A 446 -6.39 7.20 -3.66
N SER A 447 -5.79 8.34 -3.33
CA SER A 447 -6.20 9.63 -3.94
C SER A 447 -6.03 9.66 -5.46
N PHE A 448 -5.11 8.88 -6.02
CA PHE A 448 -4.96 8.78 -7.47
C PHE A 448 -6.16 8.05 -8.09
N ALA A 449 -6.63 6.97 -7.46
CA ALA A 449 -7.88 6.33 -7.85
C ALA A 449 -9.06 7.31 -7.71
N ASP A 450 -9.18 8.02 -6.58
CA ASP A 450 -10.25 9.01 -6.37
C ASP A 450 -10.25 10.13 -7.44
N TYR A 451 -9.07 10.53 -7.92
CA TYR A 451 -8.91 11.48 -9.03
C TYR A 451 -9.39 10.88 -10.36
N MET A 452 -8.93 9.68 -10.71
CA MET A 452 -9.26 9.00 -11.97
C MET A 452 -10.76 8.66 -12.09
N LEU A 453 -11.45 8.44 -10.98
CA LEU A 453 -12.88 8.11 -10.95
C LEU A 453 -13.80 9.34 -10.90
N SER A 454 -13.24 10.55 -10.83
CA SER A 454 -14.01 11.78 -10.70
C SER A 454 -13.94 12.63 -11.97
N LYS A 455 -15.05 12.70 -12.71
CA LYS A 455 -15.15 13.49 -13.96
C LYS A 455 -14.76 14.96 -13.78
N ASN A 456 -15.12 15.55 -12.65
CA ASN A 456 -14.82 16.94 -12.31
C ASN A 456 -13.33 17.20 -12.06
N LYS A 457 -12.55 16.15 -11.77
CA LYS A 457 -11.11 16.26 -11.45
C LYS A 457 -10.24 15.86 -12.63
N SER A 458 -10.50 14.68 -13.20
CA SER A 458 -9.66 14.09 -14.25
C SER A 458 -10.12 14.40 -15.68
N GLY A 459 -11.29 15.00 -15.87
CA GLY A 459 -11.75 15.50 -17.16
C GLY A 459 -11.76 14.42 -18.25
N GLU A 460 -10.87 14.54 -19.24
CA GLU A 460 -10.72 13.58 -20.34
C GLU A 460 -10.17 12.20 -19.89
N PHE A 461 -9.43 12.17 -18.78
CA PHE A 461 -8.84 10.95 -18.22
C PHE A 461 -9.77 10.21 -17.27
N CYS A 462 -10.96 10.75 -16.99
CA CYS A 462 -11.94 10.11 -16.14
C CYS A 462 -12.30 8.72 -16.67
N VAL A 463 -12.23 7.73 -15.78
CA VAL A 463 -12.62 6.36 -16.03
C VAL A 463 -14.08 6.18 -15.65
N ASP A 464 -14.86 5.68 -16.58
CA ASP A 464 -16.21 5.20 -16.30
C ASP A 464 -16.12 3.81 -15.65
N LEU A 465 -16.57 3.72 -14.40
CA LEU A 465 -16.53 2.48 -13.63
C LEU A 465 -17.46 1.42 -14.20
N GLU A 466 -18.64 1.81 -14.66
CA GLU A 466 -19.66 0.86 -15.10
C GLU A 466 -19.24 0.23 -16.42
N ASP A 467 -18.79 1.04 -17.38
CA ASP A 467 -18.29 0.55 -18.67
C ASP A 467 -17.04 -0.31 -18.51
N LEU A 468 -16.15 0.06 -17.60
CA LEU A 468 -14.97 -0.74 -17.34
C LEU A 468 -15.33 -2.06 -16.66
N ASN A 469 -16.22 -2.06 -15.67
CA ASN A 469 -16.70 -3.30 -15.05
C ASN A 469 -17.42 -4.18 -16.09
N ALA A 470 -18.21 -3.60 -17.01
CA ALA A 470 -18.84 -4.34 -18.10
C ALA A 470 -17.79 -5.00 -19.02
N SER A 471 -16.76 -4.25 -19.42
CA SER A 471 -15.65 -4.77 -20.23
C SER A 471 -14.89 -5.88 -19.50
N LEU A 472 -14.63 -5.70 -18.21
CA LEU A 472 -13.94 -6.69 -17.38
C LEU A 472 -14.75 -7.96 -17.19
N ALA A 473 -16.06 -7.85 -16.92
CA ALA A 473 -16.95 -9.00 -16.83
C ALA A 473 -16.98 -9.78 -18.14
N SER A 474 -17.10 -9.08 -19.27
CA SER A 474 -17.07 -9.69 -20.61
C SER A 474 -15.76 -10.44 -20.86
N CYS A 475 -14.62 -9.84 -20.53
CA CYS A 475 -13.31 -10.48 -20.67
C CYS A 475 -13.15 -11.70 -19.75
N CYS A 476 -13.61 -11.62 -18.49
CA CYS A 476 -13.57 -12.77 -17.58
C CYS A 476 -14.41 -13.94 -18.12
N LEU A 477 -15.61 -13.66 -18.61
CA LEU A 477 -16.48 -14.67 -19.24
C LEU A 477 -15.81 -15.30 -20.47
N LYS A 478 -15.22 -14.48 -21.35
CA LYS A 478 -14.48 -14.95 -22.52
C LYS A 478 -13.29 -15.83 -22.13
N THR A 479 -12.47 -15.40 -21.16
CA THR A 479 -11.35 -16.19 -20.63
C THR A 479 -11.83 -17.52 -20.08
N MET A 480 -12.91 -17.53 -19.29
CA MET A 480 -13.47 -18.78 -18.75
C MET A 480 -13.98 -19.72 -19.85
N VAL A 481 -14.67 -19.19 -20.86
CA VAL A 481 -15.17 -20.00 -21.99
C VAL A 481 -14.02 -20.63 -22.80
N VAL A 482 -12.89 -19.92 -22.93
CA VAL A 482 -11.73 -20.38 -23.72
C VAL A 482 -10.82 -21.32 -22.93
N GLU A 483 -10.56 -21.02 -21.66
CA GLU A 483 -9.50 -21.68 -20.89
C GLU A 483 -10.02 -22.78 -19.95
N LEU A 484 -11.27 -22.73 -19.50
CA LEU A 484 -11.84 -23.81 -18.69
C LEU A 484 -12.13 -25.05 -19.53
N ARG A 485 -11.79 -26.21 -18.99
CA ARG A 485 -12.04 -27.51 -19.61
C ARG A 485 -12.38 -28.55 -18.57
N PHE A 486 -13.04 -29.62 -19.02
CA PHE A 486 -13.32 -30.81 -18.20
C PHE A 486 -12.01 -31.41 -17.68
N ASN A 487 -12.02 -31.85 -16.41
CA ASN A 487 -10.84 -32.35 -15.72
C ASN A 487 -9.73 -31.29 -15.72
N MET A 488 -10.07 -30.12 -15.17
CA MET A 488 -9.11 -29.04 -14.98
C MET A 488 -7.94 -29.54 -14.13
N CYS A 489 -6.73 -29.02 -14.35
CA CYS A 489 -5.49 -29.55 -13.74
C CYS A 489 -5.06 -30.94 -14.23
N ASP A 490 -5.51 -31.32 -15.44
CA ASP A 490 -5.17 -32.57 -16.12
C ASP A 490 -5.47 -33.80 -15.24
N LEU A 491 -6.60 -33.74 -14.55
CA LEU A 491 -7.06 -34.83 -13.71
C LEU A 491 -7.43 -36.04 -14.55
N GLU A 492 -6.99 -37.21 -14.09
CA GLU A 492 -7.19 -38.47 -14.77
C GLU A 492 -8.66 -38.89 -14.73
N THR A 493 -9.41 -38.43 -13.72
CA THR A 493 -10.82 -38.76 -13.52
C THR A 493 -11.54 -37.72 -12.65
N SER A 494 -12.84 -37.55 -12.87
CA SER A 494 -13.74 -36.73 -12.05
C SER A 494 -14.38 -37.50 -10.88
N PHE A 495 -14.04 -38.79 -10.69
CA PHE A 495 -14.64 -39.63 -9.64
C PHE A 495 -13.93 -39.54 -8.28
N LEU A 496 -12.74 -38.93 -8.23
CA LEU A 496 -11.96 -38.79 -6.99
C LEU A 496 -12.35 -37.51 -6.24
N ARG A 497 -12.36 -37.58 -4.91
CA ARG A 497 -12.45 -36.38 -4.08
C ARG A 497 -11.16 -35.60 -4.17
N ASN A 498 -11.23 -34.27 -4.02
CA ASN A 498 -10.03 -33.42 -4.01
C ASN A 498 -8.96 -33.88 -2.99
N SER A 499 -9.40 -34.41 -1.84
CA SER A 499 -8.51 -34.97 -0.81
C SER A 499 -7.77 -36.24 -1.21
N GLU A 500 -8.25 -36.94 -2.24
CA GLU A 500 -7.68 -38.18 -2.77
C GLU A 500 -6.73 -37.93 -3.95
N ILE A 501 -6.68 -36.70 -4.47
CA ILE A 501 -5.85 -36.33 -5.62
C ILE A 501 -4.41 -36.02 -5.14
N PRO A 502 -3.40 -36.79 -5.58
CA PRO A 502 -2.02 -36.53 -5.20
C PRO A 502 -1.52 -35.19 -5.75
N ASN A 503 -0.83 -34.41 -4.92
CA ASN A 503 -0.20 -33.14 -5.29
C ASN A 503 -1.17 -32.12 -5.91
N LEU A 504 -2.44 -32.13 -5.52
CA LEU A 504 -3.48 -31.27 -6.10
C LEU A 504 -3.08 -29.79 -6.10
N GLU A 505 -2.54 -29.27 -4.99
CA GLU A 505 -2.11 -27.87 -4.90
C GLU A 505 -1.08 -27.48 -5.97
N ALA A 506 -0.10 -28.36 -6.23
CA ALA A 506 0.92 -28.13 -7.25
C ALA A 506 0.33 -28.19 -8.67
N ARG A 507 -0.58 -29.15 -8.92
CA ARG A 507 -1.29 -29.26 -10.21
C ARG A 507 -2.17 -28.03 -10.48
N VAL A 508 -2.85 -27.52 -9.45
CA VAL A 508 -3.61 -26.27 -9.50
C VAL A 508 -2.70 -25.10 -9.86
N ALA A 509 -1.56 -24.95 -9.18
CA ALA A 509 -0.61 -23.87 -9.43
C ALA A 509 -0.03 -23.91 -10.86
N GLN A 510 0.12 -25.12 -11.44
CA GLN A 510 0.64 -25.30 -12.80
C GLN A 510 -0.42 -25.04 -13.88
N ALA A 511 -1.66 -25.50 -13.68
CA ALA A 511 -2.68 -25.45 -14.72
C ALA A 511 -3.50 -24.16 -14.73
N ILE A 512 -3.61 -23.47 -13.58
CA ILE A 512 -4.43 -22.28 -13.44
C ILE A 512 -3.54 -21.05 -13.34
N ASN A 513 -3.49 -20.28 -14.43
CA ASN A 513 -2.78 -19.00 -14.46
C ASN A 513 -3.54 -17.90 -13.67
N GLU A 514 -2.84 -16.80 -13.39
CA GLU A 514 -3.37 -15.67 -12.62
C GLU A 514 -4.63 -15.05 -13.27
N GLY A 515 -4.65 -14.91 -14.60
CA GLY A 515 -5.78 -14.33 -15.34
C GLY A 515 -7.04 -15.20 -15.28
N LEU A 516 -6.91 -16.51 -15.44
CA LEU A 516 -8.02 -17.46 -15.28
C LEU A 516 -8.54 -17.45 -13.84
N LYS A 517 -7.62 -17.47 -12.86
CA LYS A 517 -7.98 -17.37 -11.44
C LYS A 517 -8.74 -16.10 -11.10
N TYR A 518 -8.29 -14.97 -11.62
CA TYR A 518 -9.02 -13.72 -11.48
C TYR A 518 -10.42 -13.82 -12.10
N SER A 519 -10.51 -14.36 -13.32
CA SER A 519 -11.76 -14.46 -14.07
C SER A 519 -12.81 -15.28 -13.34
N TYR A 520 -12.49 -16.50 -12.89
CA TYR A 520 -13.49 -17.33 -12.21
C TYR A 520 -13.86 -16.87 -10.80
N LEU A 521 -13.05 -16.02 -10.15
CA LEU A 521 -13.35 -15.49 -8.80
C LEU A 521 -14.18 -14.21 -8.82
N TYR A 522 -14.01 -13.36 -9.84
CA TYR A 522 -14.42 -11.96 -9.75
C TYR A 522 -15.39 -11.50 -10.84
N TRP A 523 -15.69 -12.34 -11.84
CA TRP A 523 -16.57 -11.96 -12.94
C TRP A 523 -17.97 -11.50 -12.51
N THR A 524 -18.61 -12.14 -11.53
CA THR A 524 -19.95 -11.73 -11.06
C THR A 524 -19.91 -10.40 -10.34
N GLY A 525 -18.86 -10.13 -9.57
CA GLY A 525 -18.68 -8.83 -8.94
C GLY A 525 -18.55 -7.72 -9.96
N HIS A 526 -17.86 -7.95 -11.09
CA HIS A 526 -17.81 -6.98 -12.18
C HIS A 526 -19.17 -6.83 -12.88
N LEU A 527 -19.88 -7.92 -13.08
CA LEU A 527 -21.20 -7.90 -13.69
C LEU A 527 -22.20 -7.09 -12.86
N LYS A 528 -22.16 -7.23 -11.54
CA LYS A 528 -22.97 -6.46 -10.60
C LYS A 528 -22.71 -4.96 -10.72
N ASP A 529 -21.44 -4.57 -10.76
CA ASP A 529 -21.02 -3.17 -10.84
C ASP A 529 -21.22 -2.55 -12.25
N ALA A 530 -21.78 -3.30 -13.20
CA ALA A 530 -22.00 -2.90 -14.59
C ALA A 530 -23.49 -2.70 -14.96
N GLU A 531 -24.37 -2.64 -13.96
CA GLU A 531 -25.84 -2.75 -14.10
C GLU A 531 -26.48 -1.81 -15.13
N THR A 532 -25.99 -0.57 -15.24
CA THR A 532 -26.55 0.49 -16.10
C THR A 532 -25.75 0.78 -17.37
N SER A 533 -24.69 0.02 -17.67
CA SER A 533 -23.84 0.26 -18.84
C SER A 533 -24.56 0.04 -20.19
N GLU A 534 -24.32 0.95 -21.14
CA GLU A 534 -24.77 0.82 -22.54
C GLU A 534 -24.20 -0.42 -23.24
N HIS A 535 -23.07 -0.96 -22.74
CA HIS A 535 -22.43 -2.19 -23.24
C HIS A 535 -23.16 -3.49 -22.81
N GLY A 536 -24.32 -3.38 -22.16
CA GLY A 536 -25.08 -4.52 -21.63
C GLY A 536 -25.44 -5.60 -22.65
N VAL A 537 -25.51 -5.30 -23.96
CA VAL A 537 -25.86 -6.32 -24.97
C VAL A 537 -24.74 -7.36 -25.16
N LEU A 538 -23.49 -6.92 -25.39
CA LEU A 538 -22.37 -7.85 -25.57
C LEU A 538 -22.14 -8.68 -24.31
N LEU A 539 -22.22 -8.03 -23.15
CA LEU A 539 -22.08 -8.69 -21.85
C LEU A 539 -23.17 -9.76 -21.65
N ARG A 540 -24.43 -9.46 -21.99
CA ARG A 540 -25.53 -10.44 -21.96
C ARG A 540 -25.31 -11.62 -22.90
N LEU A 541 -24.78 -11.38 -24.10
CA LEU A 541 -24.46 -12.47 -25.04
C LEU A 541 -23.35 -13.38 -24.49
N ARG A 542 -22.29 -12.81 -23.90
CA ARG A 542 -21.21 -13.57 -23.26
C ARG A 542 -21.70 -14.37 -22.06
N LEU A 543 -22.58 -13.77 -21.24
CA LEU A 543 -23.20 -14.46 -20.12
C LEU A 543 -24.04 -15.65 -20.59
N TYR A 544 -24.82 -15.46 -21.66
CA TYR A 544 -25.62 -16.52 -22.25
C TYR A 544 -24.75 -17.66 -22.81
N GLU A 545 -23.67 -17.33 -23.53
CA GLU A 545 -22.68 -18.29 -24.04
C GLU A 545 -22.07 -19.12 -22.91
N PHE A 546 -21.60 -18.46 -21.85
CA PHE A 546 -21.03 -19.11 -20.66
C PHE A 546 -22.04 -20.03 -19.96
N ALA A 547 -23.25 -19.53 -19.71
CA ALA A 547 -24.28 -20.26 -18.97
C ALA A 547 -24.86 -21.45 -19.72
N ARG A 548 -24.96 -21.36 -21.05
CA ARG A 548 -25.46 -22.45 -21.90
C ARG A 548 -24.38 -23.50 -22.20
N GLY A 549 -23.12 -23.08 -22.23
CA GLY A 549 -21.98 -23.93 -22.53
C GLY A 549 -21.54 -24.81 -21.35
N PRO A 550 -20.58 -25.72 -21.58
CA PRO A 550 -20.02 -26.56 -20.53
C PRO A 550 -19.13 -25.77 -19.55
N ALA A 551 -18.72 -24.55 -19.92
CA ALA A 551 -17.87 -23.67 -19.11
C ALA A 551 -18.47 -23.36 -17.73
N LEU A 552 -19.80 -23.32 -17.59
CA LEU A 552 -20.46 -23.15 -16.29
C LEU A 552 -20.12 -24.28 -15.31
N ILE A 553 -20.09 -25.53 -15.79
CA ILE A 553 -19.78 -26.70 -14.96
C ILE A 553 -18.28 -26.74 -14.66
N PHE A 554 -17.44 -26.44 -15.66
CA PHE A 554 -15.99 -26.37 -15.48
C PHE A 554 -15.59 -25.25 -14.51
N TRP A 555 -16.39 -24.18 -14.43
CA TRP A 555 -16.21 -23.11 -13.45
C TRP A 555 -16.45 -23.59 -12.02
N VAL A 556 -17.52 -24.37 -11.81
CA VAL A 556 -17.79 -25.02 -10.51
C VAL A 556 -16.68 -26.00 -10.14
N GLU A 557 -16.21 -26.79 -11.09
CA GLU A 557 -15.06 -27.70 -10.92
C GLU A 557 -13.81 -26.92 -10.50
N ALA A 558 -13.44 -25.84 -11.21
CA ALA A 558 -12.29 -25.01 -10.88
C ALA A 558 -12.38 -24.40 -9.47
N LEU A 559 -13.56 -23.95 -9.05
CA LEU A 559 -13.79 -23.44 -7.69
C LEU A 559 -13.70 -24.54 -6.63
N SER A 560 -14.14 -25.77 -6.94
CA SER A 560 -13.96 -26.94 -6.08
C SER A 560 -12.48 -27.23 -5.83
N LEU A 561 -11.67 -27.25 -6.88
CA LEU A 561 -10.23 -27.58 -6.80
C LEU A 561 -9.44 -26.64 -5.89
N ILE A 562 -9.93 -25.42 -5.67
CA ILE A 562 -9.31 -24.44 -4.76
C ILE A 562 -10.06 -24.26 -3.43
N GLY A 563 -11.06 -25.10 -3.15
CA GLY A 563 -11.84 -25.05 -1.91
C GLY A 563 -12.74 -23.81 -1.77
N LYS A 564 -13.19 -23.23 -2.89
CA LYS A 564 -14.00 -22.00 -2.93
C LYS A 564 -15.38 -22.18 -3.54
N LEU A 565 -16.01 -23.34 -3.37
CA LEU A 565 -17.38 -23.59 -3.86
C LEU A 565 -18.42 -22.58 -3.37
N TRP A 566 -18.23 -22.01 -2.18
CA TRP A 566 -19.10 -20.96 -1.65
C TRP A 566 -19.17 -19.72 -2.56
N VAL A 567 -18.12 -19.46 -3.34
CA VAL A 567 -18.11 -18.40 -4.36
C VAL A 567 -19.13 -18.72 -5.44
N ALA A 568 -19.20 -19.98 -5.89
CA ALA A 568 -20.17 -20.40 -6.90
C ALA A 568 -21.61 -20.17 -6.41
N VAL A 569 -21.90 -20.60 -5.18
CA VAL A 569 -23.21 -20.41 -4.54
C VAL A 569 -23.59 -18.93 -4.53
N SER A 570 -22.69 -18.08 -4.01
CA SER A 570 -22.93 -16.64 -3.85
C SER A 570 -23.11 -15.96 -5.21
N SER A 571 -22.24 -16.28 -6.18
CA SER A 571 -22.28 -15.76 -7.55
C SER A 571 -23.57 -16.13 -8.28
N VAL A 572 -24.02 -17.38 -8.15
CA VAL A 572 -25.26 -17.83 -8.80
C VAL A 572 -26.49 -17.18 -8.14
N GLN A 573 -26.56 -17.13 -6.81
CA GLN A 573 -27.65 -16.44 -6.11
C GLN A 573 -27.76 -14.97 -6.55
N GLU A 574 -26.63 -14.26 -6.61
CA GLU A 574 -26.57 -12.86 -7.03
C GLU A 574 -27.03 -12.65 -8.48
N LEU A 575 -26.64 -13.53 -9.40
CA LEU A 575 -27.13 -13.53 -10.79
C LEU A 575 -28.64 -13.73 -10.86
N MET A 576 -29.16 -14.66 -10.07
CA MET A 576 -30.58 -14.98 -10.02
C MET A 576 -31.38 -13.78 -9.51
N GLU A 577 -30.94 -13.12 -8.44
CA GLU A 577 -31.59 -11.93 -7.90
C GLU A 577 -31.61 -10.77 -8.89
N HIS A 578 -30.46 -10.46 -9.52
CA HIS A 578 -30.36 -9.32 -10.44
C HIS A 578 -31.19 -9.51 -11.72
N TYR A 579 -31.21 -10.72 -12.29
CA TYR A 579 -31.74 -10.90 -13.62
C TYR A 579 -33.13 -11.55 -13.70
N VAL A 580 -33.61 -12.18 -12.62
CA VAL A 580 -35.04 -12.55 -12.51
C VAL A 580 -35.91 -11.29 -12.41
N ALA A 581 -35.40 -10.20 -11.83
CA ALA A 581 -36.09 -8.91 -11.78
C ALA A 581 -36.25 -8.24 -13.16
N GLY A 582 -35.38 -8.58 -14.13
CA GLY A 582 -35.33 -7.95 -15.46
C GLY A 582 -36.10 -8.66 -16.59
N GLN A 583 -36.91 -9.69 -16.31
CA GLN A 583 -37.64 -10.49 -17.31
C GLN A 583 -36.76 -11.12 -18.41
N ILE A 584 -35.49 -11.42 -18.13
CA ILE A 584 -34.61 -12.10 -19.08
C ILE A 584 -34.71 -13.62 -18.86
N HIS A 585 -35.04 -14.38 -19.92
CA HIS A 585 -35.04 -15.84 -19.88
C HIS A 585 -33.61 -16.39 -19.84
N PHE A 586 -33.18 -16.90 -18.69
CA PHE A 586 -31.89 -17.60 -18.55
C PHE A 586 -31.95 -19.04 -19.04
N PRO A 587 -30.81 -19.61 -19.47
CA PRO A 587 -30.70 -21.05 -19.70
C PRO A 587 -31.08 -21.84 -18.43
N GLN A 588 -31.84 -22.93 -18.61
CA GLN A 588 -32.24 -23.83 -17.52
C GLN A 588 -31.05 -24.36 -16.70
N GLN A 589 -29.86 -24.45 -17.32
CA GLN A 589 -28.63 -24.93 -16.70
C GLN A 589 -28.17 -24.06 -15.50
N LEU A 590 -28.45 -22.76 -15.48
CA LEU A 590 -28.17 -21.90 -14.32
C LEU A 590 -29.07 -22.24 -13.13
N TRP A 591 -30.35 -22.51 -13.39
CA TRP A 591 -31.29 -22.96 -12.37
C TRP A 591 -30.90 -24.33 -11.81
N ASP A 592 -30.49 -25.25 -12.67
CA ASP A 592 -30.04 -26.58 -12.26
C ASP A 592 -28.73 -26.50 -11.45
N ALA A 593 -27.78 -25.65 -11.84
CA ALA A 593 -26.57 -25.37 -11.07
C ALA A 593 -26.88 -24.78 -9.69
N THR A 594 -27.89 -23.90 -9.60
CA THR A 594 -28.34 -23.32 -8.32
C THR A 594 -28.81 -24.42 -7.36
N ARG A 595 -29.62 -25.36 -7.85
CA ARG A 595 -30.13 -26.47 -7.04
C ARG A 595 -28.99 -27.38 -6.59
N LEU A 596 -28.11 -27.77 -7.51
CA LEU A 596 -26.97 -28.63 -7.23
C LEU A 596 -26.01 -28.04 -6.18
N LEU A 597 -25.86 -26.72 -6.14
CA LEU A 597 -24.97 -26.03 -5.20
C LEU A 597 -25.61 -25.77 -3.83
N GLN A 598 -26.94 -25.91 -3.70
CA GLN A 598 -27.69 -25.72 -2.46
C GLN A 598 -27.89 -27.03 -1.68
N ASP A 599 -27.93 -28.16 -2.39
CA ASP A 599 -27.93 -29.52 -1.85
C ASP A 599 -26.51 -29.94 -1.39
#